data_AF-A0A1Q7CQA1-F1
#
_entry.id   AF-A0A1Q7CQA1-F1
#
_cell.length_a   1.000
_cell.length_b   1.000
_cell.length_c   1.000
_cell.angle_alpha   90.00
_cell.angle_beta   90.00
_cell.angle_gamma   90.00
#
_symmetry.space_group_name_H-M   'P 1'
#
loop_
_entity.id
_entity.type
_entity.pdbx_description
1 polymer ?
#
loop_
_entity_poly.entity_id
_entity_poly.type
_entity_poly.pdbx_seq_one_letter_code
_entity_poly.pdbx_strand_id
1 'polypeptide(L)'
;MAEADDVYFSVPGVARLLADCRRQRVLNPADQERADREWVPQALEAGLRRFAIVMPESDLAAGHIRERLDKVPQTAMQIAYFASVEEAREWLTKQ
;
A
#
# COMPACT_ATOMS: atom_id res chain seq x y z
N MET A 1 -19.25 -14.81 4.00
CA MET A 1 -19.58 -13.38 4.14
C MET A 1 -18.40 -12.63 3.52
N ALA A 2 -18.49 -12.39 2.21
CA ALA A 2 -17.52 -11.66 1.39
C ALA A 2 -17.60 -10.15 1.74
N GLU A 3 -16.63 -9.27 1.49
CA GLU A 3 -15.68 -9.15 0.38
C GLU A 3 -14.38 -8.50 0.88
N ALA A 4 -13.25 -9.04 0.44
CA ALA A 4 -11.95 -8.38 0.48
C ALA A 4 -11.88 -7.48 -0.76
N ASP A 5 -12.46 -6.28 -0.65
CA ASP A 5 -12.46 -5.29 -1.72
C ASP A 5 -11.06 -4.67 -1.91
N ASP A 6 -10.58 -4.84 -3.14
CA ASP A 6 -9.62 -4.01 -3.88
C ASP A 6 -8.16 -3.90 -3.42
N VAL A 7 -7.38 -4.92 -3.82
CA VAL A 7 -6.02 -4.67 -4.34
C VAL A 7 -6.03 -4.98 -5.83
N TYR A 8 -6.33 -3.98 -6.67
CA TYR A 8 -6.21 -4.08 -8.12
C TYR A 8 -4.72 -4.27 -8.49
N PHE A 9 -4.32 -5.51 -8.74
CA PHE A 9 -3.13 -5.78 -9.54
C PHE A 9 -3.52 -5.68 -11.01
N SER A 10 -3.04 -4.66 -11.71
CA SER A 10 -3.19 -4.58 -13.17
C SER A 10 -1.82 -4.45 -13.81
N VAL A 11 -1.40 -5.55 -14.46
CA VAL A 11 -0.40 -5.78 -15.52
C VAL A 11 1.10 -6.01 -15.21
N PRO A 12 1.77 -6.91 -15.96
CA PRO A 12 3.23 -7.05 -15.95
C PRO A 12 3.88 -5.73 -16.43
N GLY A 13 4.82 -5.18 -15.64
CA GLY A 13 5.48 -3.89 -15.92
C GLY A 13 5.06 -2.74 -15.00
N VAL A 14 4.27 -3.01 -13.96
CA VAL A 14 3.81 -1.98 -13.01
C VAL A 14 4.90 -1.64 -12.01
N ALA A 15 5.63 -0.57 -12.31
CA ALA A 15 6.52 0.05 -11.34
C ALA A 15 5.75 0.82 -10.24
N ARG A 16 4.41 0.95 -10.32
CA ARG A 16 3.63 1.97 -9.59
C ARG A 16 2.25 1.50 -9.13
N LEU A 17 1.93 1.62 -7.85
CA LEU A 17 0.62 1.26 -7.27
C LEU A 17 0.05 2.42 -6.46
N LEU A 18 -1.27 2.61 -6.51
CA LEU A 18 -2.03 3.49 -5.62
C LEU A 18 -3.01 2.63 -4.80
N ALA A 19 -2.92 2.69 -3.47
CA ALA A 19 -3.93 2.10 -2.58
C ALA A 19 -4.75 3.20 -1.91
N ASP A 20 -6.07 3.14 -2.06
CA ASP A 20 -7.00 3.99 -1.32
C ASP A 20 -7.44 3.27 -0.04
N CYS A 21 -6.78 3.60 1.08
CA CYS A 21 -7.04 2.97 2.36
C CYS A 21 -8.02 3.77 3.24
N ARG A 22 -8.68 4.81 2.73
CA ARG A 22 -9.53 5.72 3.55
C ARG A 22 -10.58 4.98 4.39
N ARG A 23 -11.17 3.92 3.81
CA ARG A 23 -12.20 3.07 4.44
C ARG A 23 -11.64 1.80 5.08
N GLN A 24 -10.33 1.62 5.06
CA GLN A 24 -9.68 0.43 5.59
C GLN A 24 -9.81 0.39 7.12
N ARG A 25 -10.34 -0.73 7.62
CA ARG A 25 -10.37 -1.02 9.06
C ARG A 25 -9.04 -1.65 9.49
N VAL A 26 -8.79 -1.64 10.79
CA VAL A 26 -7.64 -2.34 11.37
C VAL A 26 -7.69 -3.81 10.95
N LEU A 27 -6.65 -4.26 10.25
CA LEU A 27 -6.48 -5.67 9.89
C LEU A 27 -6.35 -6.50 11.16
N ASN A 28 -6.95 -7.69 11.19
CA ASN A 28 -6.68 -8.62 12.27
C ASN A 28 -5.19 -9.07 12.20
N PRO A 29 -4.62 -9.61 13.29
CA PRO A 29 -3.20 -9.97 13.32
C PRO A 29 -2.76 -10.97 12.24
N ALA A 30 -3.64 -11.90 11.84
CA ALA A 30 -3.31 -12.88 10.80
C ALA A 30 -3.19 -12.22 9.42
N ASP A 31 -4.07 -11.27 9.10
CA ASP A 31 -4.01 -10.52 7.85
C ASP A 31 -2.81 -9.55 7.83
N GLN A 32 -2.41 -9.00 8.98
CA GLN A 32 -1.17 -8.22 9.09
C GLN A 32 0.06 -9.08 8.81
N GLU A 33 0.16 -10.26 9.44
CA GLU A 33 1.28 -11.18 9.22
C GLU A 33 1.35 -11.63 7.76
N ARG A 34 0.20 -11.93 7.16
CA ARG A 34 0.14 -12.32 5.74
C ARG A 34 0.60 -11.18 4.82
N ALA A 35 0.19 -9.96 5.10
CA ALA A 35 0.60 -8.81 4.30
C ALA A 35 2.12 -8.54 4.39
N ASP A 36 2.77 -8.94 5.48
CA ASP A 36 4.22 -8.76 5.64
C ASP A 36 5.03 -9.90 5.07
N ARG A 37 4.57 -11.14 5.28
CA ARG A 37 5.31 -12.34 4.88
C ARG A 37 5.11 -12.69 3.41
N GLU A 38 3.95 -12.35 2.84
CA GLU A 38 3.60 -12.74 1.48
C GLU A 38 3.53 -11.53 0.55
N TRP A 39 2.76 -10.49 0.91
CA TRP A 39 2.43 -9.42 -0.03
C TRP A 39 3.63 -8.53 -0.37
N VAL A 40 4.40 -8.05 0.63
CA VAL A 40 5.56 -7.17 0.35
C VAL A 40 6.60 -7.85 -0.53
N PRO A 41 7.04 -9.09 -0.25
CA PRO A 41 7.97 -9.81 -1.13
C PRO A 41 7.42 -9.99 -2.55
N GLN A 42 6.17 -10.43 -2.69
CA GLN A 42 5.56 -10.66 -4.00
C GLN A 42 5.42 -9.35 -4.81
N ALA A 43 5.09 -8.24 -4.15
CA ALA A 43 4.99 -6.94 -4.81
C ALA A 43 6.36 -6.48 -5.33
N LEU A 44 7.43 -6.70 -4.57
CA LEU A 44 8.80 -6.39 -4.99
C LEU A 44 9.26 -7.25 -6.17
N GLU A 45 8.99 -8.55 -6.13
CA GLU A 45 9.28 -9.51 -7.21
C GLU A 45 8.50 -9.20 -8.49
N ALA A 46 7.24 -8.75 -8.36
CA ALA A 46 6.42 -8.29 -9.47
C ALA A 46 6.90 -6.97 -10.09
N GLY A 47 7.90 -6.32 -9.50
CA GLY A 47 8.53 -5.10 -10.02
C GLY A 47 7.94 -3.79 -9.50
N LEU A 48 7.16 -3.82 -8.42
CA LEU A 48 6.67 -2.60 -7.79
C LEU A 48 7.84 -1.77 -7.24
N ARG A 49 7.88 -0.47 -7.57
CA ARG A 49 8.93 0.46 -7.15
C ARG A 49 8.41 1.74 -6.51
N ARG A 50 7.18 2.13 -6.79
CA ARG A 50 6.49 3.27 -6.17
C ARG A 50 5.13 2.85 -5.67
N PHE A 51 4.84 3.13 -4.41
CA PHE A 51 3.58 2.80 -3.79
C PHE A 51 3.00 4.03 -3.09
N ALA A 52 1.94 4.58 -3.65
CA ALA A 52 1.19 5.70 -3.09
C ALA A 52 0.02 5.18 -2.26
N ILE A 53 -0.15 5.70 -1.06
CA ILE A 53 -1.17 5.23 -0.13
C ILE A 53 -1.97 6.43 0.35
N VAL A 54 -3.27 6.42 0.10
CA VAL A 54 -4.20 7.39 0.71
C VAL A 54 -4.56 6.85 2.08
N MET A 55 -4.21 7.59 3.13
CA MET A 55 -4.27 7.07 4.50
C MET A 55 -5.72 6.84 4.99
N PRO A 56 -5.94 5.82 5.84
CA PRO A 56 -7.21 5.64 6.52
C PRO A 56 -7.55 6.84 7.40
N GLU A 57 -8.84 7.12 7.54
CA GLU A 57 -9.34 8.15 8.47
C GLU A 57 -9.14 7.74 9.95
N SER A 58 -8.96 6.45 10.21
CA SER A 58 -8.67 5.93 11.55
C SER A 58 -7.18 6.04 11.87
N ASP A 59 -6.84 6.81 12.91
CA ASP A 59 -5.46 6.95 13.41
C ASP A 59 -4.81 5.61 13.76
N LEU A 60 -5.58 4.67 14.33
CA LEU A 60 -5.09 3.34 14.67
C LEU A 60 -4.72 2.53 13.42
N ALA A 61 -5.60 2.53 12.41
CA ALA A 61 -5.31 1.88 11.13
C ALA A 61 -4.13 2.57 10.41
N ALA A 62 -4.04 3.90 10.49
CA ALA A 62 -2.95 4.68 9.91
C ALA A 62 -1.60 4.32 10.56
N GLY A 63 -1.57 4.20 11.89
CA GLY A 63 -0.39 3.80 12.64
C GLY A 63 0.13 2.42 12.21
N HIS A 64 -0.77 1.44 12.07
CA HIS A 64 -0.41 0.08 11.65
C HIS A 64 0.15 0.05 10.21
N ILE A 65 -0.42 0.83 9.29
CA ILE A 65 0.11 0.91 7.91
C ILE A 65 1.54 1.48 7.92
N ARG A 66 1.79 2.55 8.66
CA ARG A 66 3.13 3.17 8.74
C ARG A 66 4.14 2.25 9.40
N GLU A 67 3.82 1.69 10.57
CA GLU A 67 4.72 0.78 11.30
C GLU A 67 5.20 -0.37 10.41
N ARG A 68 4.31 -0.84 9.55
CA ARG A 68 4.55 -1.96 8.65
C ARG A 68 5.37 -1.58 7.43
N LEU A 69 4.95 -0.54 6.72
CA LEU A 69 5.53 -0.18 5.43
C LEU A 69 6.80 0.67 5.55
N ASP A 70 7.00 1.39 6.65
CA ASP A 70 8.24 2.12 6.90
C ASP A 70 9.44 1.19 7.16
N LYS A 71 9.20 -0.10 7.40
CA LYS A 71 10.24 -1.15 7.46
C LYS A 71 10.77 -1.53 6.09
N VAL A 72 10.05 -1.22 5.01
CA VAL A 72 10.48 -1.52 3.65
C VAL A 72 11.58 -0.53 3.24
N PRO A 73 12.77 -1.00 2.84
CA PRO A 73 13.83 -0.11 2.40
C PRO A 73 13.39 0.75 1.21
N GLN A 74 13.61 2.07 1.27
CA GLN A 74 13.26 2.98 0.18
C GLN A 74 13.98 2.66 -1.15
N THR A 75 15.12 1.97 -1.07
CA THR A 75 15.87 1.46 -2.23
C THR A 75 15.14 0.31 -2.94
N ALA A 76 14.29 -0.44 -2.23
CA ALA A 76 13.49 -1.52 -2.77
C ALA A 76 12.13 -1.00 -3.28
N MET A 77 11.48 -0.11 -2.53
CA MET A 77 10.20 0.50 -2.89
C MET A 77 10.06 1.88 -2.26
N GLN A 78 9.77 2.89 -3.08
CA GLN A 78 9.44 4.23 -2.61
C GLN A 78 7.98 4.25 -2.18
N ILE A 79 7.72 4.49 -0.90
CA ILE A 79 6.37 4.56 -0.34
C ILE A 79 6.07 6.00 0.05
N ALA A 80 4.88 6.47 -0.29
CA ALA A 80 4.43 7.81 0.04
C ALA A 80 2.97 7.81 0.50
N TYR A 81 2.67 8.64 1.49
CA TYR A 81 1.38 8.71 2.16
C TYR A 81 0.67 10.03 1.85
N PHE A 82 -0.63 9.98 1.56
CA PHE A 82 -1.42 11.12 1.10
C PHE A 82 -2.75 11.21 1.83
N ALA A 83 -3.32 12.42 1.85
CA ALA A 83 -4.66 12.66 2.38
C ALA A 83 -5.74 12.49 1.30
N SER A 84 -5.37 12.60 0.02
CA SER A 84 -6.30 12.49 -1.11
C SER A 84 -5.76 11.59 -2.22
N VAL A 85 -6.69 11.06 -3.02
CA VAL A 85 -6.37 10.23 -4.21
C VAL A 85 -5.69 11.09 -5.27
N GLU A 86 -6.09 12.37 -5.36
CA GLU A 86 -5.55 13.34 -6.30
C GLU A 86 -4.06 13.56 -6.08
N GLU A 87 -3.63 13.86 -4.84
CA GLU A 87 -2.22 14.04 -4.49
C GLU A 87 -1.41 12.76 -4.75
N ALA A 88 -1.96 11.60 -4.36
CA ALA A 88 -1.33 10.30 -4.59
C ALA A 88 -1.10 10.03 -6.08
N ARG A 89 -2.09 10.36 -6.92
CA ARG A 89 -2.00 10.19 -8.37
C ARG A 89 -0.97 11.13 -8.98
N GLU A 90 -0.93 12.39 -8.57
CA GLU A 90 0.08 13.35 -9.05
C GLU A 90 1.50 12.91 -8.71
N TRP A 91 1.71 12.33 -7.53
CA TRP A 91 3.02 11.82 -7.15
C TRP A 91 3.47 10.63 -8.02
N LEU A 92 2.54 9.76 -8.41
CA LEU A 92 2.85 8.62 -9.28
C LEU A 92 3.16 9.02 -10.73
N THR A 93 2.73 10.20 -11.19
CA THR A 93 3.00 10.69 -12.55
C THR A 93 4.28 11.50 -12.67
N LYS A 94 4.78 12.08 -11.56
CA LYS A 94 6.07 12.79 -11.52
C LYS A 94 7.24 11.79 -11.65
N GLN A 95 8.02 11.92 -12.73
CA GLN A 95 9.25 11.15 -12.95
C GLN A 95 10.40 11.74 -12.15
#